data_AF-A0A852PGM2-F1
#
_entry.id   AF-A0A852PGM2-F1
#
_cell.length_a   1.000
_cell.length_b   1.000
_cell.length_c   1.000
_cell.angle_alpha   90.00
_cell.angle_beta   90.00
_cell.angle_gamma   90.00
#
_symmetry.space_group_name_H-M   'P 1'
#
loop_
_entity.id
_entity.type
_entity.pdbx_description
1 polymer ?
#
loop_
_entity_poly.entity_id
_entity_poly.type
_entity_poly.pdbx_seq_one_letter_code
_entity_poly.pdbx_strand_id
1 'polypeptide(L)'
;SHLAGKRHRRLRGLRAERREQELRSLFVSGFARGTDPAELRRHFSAFGDVATVVMDKEKGVFAIVELRDPAGRQRALDEPRHCLGGRQLRVRPR
;
A
#
# COMPACT_ATOMS: atom_id res chain seq x y z
N SER A 1 -41.25 -13.22 -1.33
CA SER A 1 -39.82 -13.51 -1.50
C SER A 1 -39.20 -12.51 -2.46
N HIS A 2 -38.28 -11.63 -2.02
CA HIS A 2 -37.25 -10.92 -2.84
C HIS A 2 -36.76 -9.62 -2.17
N LEU A 3 -35.94 -9.73 -1.12
CA LEU A 3 -35.10 -8.60 -0.64
C LEU A 3 -33.63 -8.99 -0.39
N ALA A 4 -33.26 -10.27 -0.56
CA ALA A 4 -31.92 -10.78 -0.25
C ALA A 4 -30.85 -10.51 -1.33
N GLY A 5 -31.24 -10.20 -2.57
CA GLY A 5 -30.31 -10.16 -3.72
C GLY A 5 -29.46 -8.89 -3.88
N LYS A 6 -29.86 -7.74 -3.30
CA LYS A 6 -29.09 -6.49 -3.39
C LYS A 6 -27.96 -6.40 -2.35
N ARG A 7 -28.18 -6.90 -1.12
CA ARG A 7 -27.16 -6.91 -0.06
C ARG A 7 -26.01 -7.88 -0.35
N HIS A 8 -26.31 -9.06 -0.88
CA HIS A 8 -25.30 -10.08 -1.17
C HIS A 8 -24.31 -9.62 -2.26
N ARG A 9 -24.79 -8.99 -3.34
CA ARG A 9 -23.94 -8.51 -4.44
C ARG A 9 -22.94 -7.43 -4.00
N ARG A 10 -23.37 -6.50 -3.14
CA ARG A 10 -22.50 -5.44 -2.60
C ARG A 10 -21.34 -5.98 -1.77
N LEU A 11 -21.60 -6.97 -0.91
CA LEU A 11 -20.56 -7.58 -0.07
C LEU A 11 -19.51 -8.36 -0.89
N ARG A 12 -19.90 -8.96 -2.03
CA ARG A 12 -18.95 -9.63 -2.93
C ARG A 12 -18.05 -8.62 -3.66
N GLY A 13 -18.61 -7.50 -4.11
CA GLY A 13 -17.83 -6.41 -4.73
C GLY A 13 -16.75 -5.86 -3.79
N LEU A 14 -17.14 -5.51 -2.56
CA LEU A 14 -16.20 -4.99 -1.54
C LEU A 14 -15.06 -5.97 -1.22
N ARG A 15 -15.34 -7.29 -1.25
CA ARG A 15 -14.33 -8.33 -1.04
C ARG A 15 -13.35 -8.46 -2.21
N ALA A 16 -13.84 -8.32 -3.44
CA ALA A 16 -12.99 -8.34 -4.63
C ALA A 16 -12.07 -7.11 -4.66
N GLU A 17 -12.62 -5.91 -4.44
CA GLU A 17 -11.87 -4.66 -4.37
C GLU A 17 -10.76 -4.71 -3.30
N ARG A 18 -11.07 -5.24 -2.12
CA ARG A 18 -10.08 -5.40 -1.05
C ARG A 18 -8.94 -6.34 -1.44
N ARG A 19 -9.25 -7.46 -2.09
CA ARG A 19 -8.22 -8.40 -2.57
C ARG A 19 -7.34 -7.75 -3.64
N GLU A 20 -7.92 -6.99 -4.56
CA GLU A 20 -7.15 -6.26 -5.57
C GLU A 20 -6.24 -5.22 -4.94
N GLN A 21 -6.71 -4.49 -3.91
CA GLN A 21 -5.86 -3.56 -3.17
C GLN A 21 -4.71 -4.30 -2.47
N GLU A 22 -4.96 -5.43 -1.82
CA GLU A 22 -3.93 -6.26 -1.17
C GLU A 22 -2.88 -6.73 -2.18
N LEU A 23 -3.29 -7.10 -3.40
CA LEU A 23 -2.38 -7.48 -4.49
C LEU A 23 -1.53 -6.33 -5.03
N ARG A 24 -1.92 -5.07 -4.76
CA ARG A 24 -1.26 -3.85 -5.24
C ARG A 24 -0.61 -3.02 -4.12
N SER A 25 -0.73 -3.45 -2.87
CA SER A 25 -0.27 -2.70 -1.70
C SER A 25 0.98 -3.29 -1.05
N LEU A 26 1.76 -2.40 -0.46
CA LEU A 26 2.95 -2.67 0.32
C LEU A 26 2.73 -2.21 1.76
N PHE A 27 3.19 -3.02 2.72
CA PHE A 27 3.43 -2.58 4.08
C PHE A 27 4.87 -2.07 4.19
N VAL A 28 5.02 -0.82 4.60
CA VAL A 28 6.32 -0.13 4.69
C VAL A 28 6.54 0.32 6.13
N SER A 29 7.74 0.10 6.66
CA SER A 29 8.13 0.51 8.02
C SER A 29 9.62 0.87 8.07
N GLY A 30 10.08 1.44 9.18
CA GLY A 30 11.50 1.76 9.38
C GLY A 30 11.96 3.14 8.91
N PHE A 31 11.06 3.93 8.30
CA PHE A 31 11.27 5.34 8.00
C PHE A 31 11.38 6.19 9.28
N ALA A 32 11.87 7.43 9.17
CA ALA A 32 12.02 8.33 10.30
C ALA A 32 10.66 8.78 10.85
N ARG A 33 10.56 8.99 12.17
CA ARG A 33 9.40 9.70 12.73
C ARG A 33 9.33 11.09 12.10
N GLY A 34 8.15 11.48 11.64
CA GLY A 34 7.94 12.75 10.94
C GLY A 34 8.20 12.72 9.42
N THR A 35 8.54 11.55 8.84
CA THR A 35 8.58 11.39 7.38
C THR A 35 7.24 11.78 6.77
N ASP A 36 7.25 12.61 5.74
CA ASP A 36 6.04 13.05 5.05
C ASP A 36 5.53 11.92 4.12
N PRO A 37 4.21 11.64 4.07
CA PRO A 37 3.63 10.72 3.08
C PRO A 37 4.09 11.00 1.63
N ALA A 38 4.35 12.25 1.29
CA ALA A 38 4.84 12.66 -0.02
C ALA A 38 6.26 12.15 -0.31
N GLU A 39 7.11 11.98 0.70
CA GLU A 39 8.44 11.38 0.53
C GLU A 39 8.33 9.89 0.19
N LEU A 40 7.47 9.15 0.92
CA LEU A 40 7.17 7.77 0.60
C LEU A 40 6.57 7.65 -0.80
N ARG A 41 5.64 8.55 -1.17
CA ARG A 41 5.07 8.58 -2.52
C ARG A 41 6.15 8.74 -3.58
N ARG A 42 7.03 9.74 -3.43
CA ARG A 42 8.14 10.00 -4.38
C ARG A 42 9.08 8.81 -4.48
N HIS A 43 9.43 8.18 -3.35
CA HIS A 43 10.28 7.00 -3.31
C HIS A 43 9.67 5.82 -4.09
N PHE A 44 8.40 5.51 -3.80
CA PHE A 44 7.74 4.37 -4.43
C PHE A 44 7.27 4.63 -5.88
N SER A 45 7.21 5.91 -6.30
CA SER A 45 6.96 6.26 -7.70
C SER A 45 8.01 5.71 -8.67
N ALA A 46 9.23 5.38 -8.21
CA ALA A 46 10.24 4.71 -9.03
C ALA A 46 9.83 3.30 -9.48
N PHE A 47 8.93 2.64 -8.74
CA PHE A 47 8.45 1.29 -9.05
C PHE A 47 7.11 1.30 -9.79
N GLY A 48 6.42 2.43 -9.85
CA GLY A 48 5.15 2.61 -10.57
C GLY A 48 4.28 3.70 -9.96
N ASP A 49 3.15 3.99 -10.60
CA ASP A 49 2.24 5.02 -10.11
C ASP A 49 1.67 4.68 -8.74
N VAL A 50 1.93 5.56 -7.77
CA VAL A 50 1.38 5.45 -6.42
C VAL A 50 -0.04 6.03 -6.41
N ALA A 51 -1.01 5.17 -6.13
CA ALA A 51 -2.41 5.53 -5.98
C ALA A 51 -2.64 6.24 -4.64
N THR A 52 -2.14 5.64 -3.56
CA THR A 52 -2.48 6.05 -2.19
C THR A 52 -1.34 5.74 -1.23
N VAL A 53 -1.10 6.65 -0.28
CA VAL A 53 -0.20 6.42 0.86
C VAL A 53 -0.99 6.68 2.13
N VAL A 54 -1.11 5.66 2.99
CA VAL A 54 -1.82 5.76 4.27
C VAL A 54 -0.83 5.46 5.38
N MET A 55 -0.52 6.47 6.20
CA MET A 55 0.36 6.30 7.35
C MET A 55 -0.42 5.98 8.62
N ASP A 56 0.22 5.22 9.51
CA ASP A 56 -0.26 5.07 10.89
C ASP A 56 -0.32 6.44 11.58
N LYS A 57 -1.54 6.88 11.90
CA LYS A 57 -1.79 8.21 12.45
C LYS A 57 -1.36 8.36 13.90
N GLU A 58 -1.21 7.26 14.64
CA GLU A 58 -0.87 7.31 16.05
C GLU A 58 0.63 7.31 16.28
N LYS A 59 1.31 6.25 15.82
CA LYS A 59 2.72 6.05 16.14
C LYS A 59 3.65 6.46 15.00
N GLY A 60 3.12 6.57 13.77
CA GLY A 60 3.90 6.87 12.58
C GLY A 60 4.97 5.80 12.30
N VAL A 61 4.70 4.54 12.69
CA VAL A 61 5.69 3.45 12.61
C VAL A 61 5.59 2.62 11.34
N PHE A 62 4.46 2.71 10.64
CA PHE A 62 4.24 2.06 9.35
C PHE A 62 3.37 2.89 8.41
N ALA A 63 3.43 2.55 7.13
CA ALA A 63 2.58 3.07 6.08
C ALA A 63 2.15 1.95 5.15
N ILE A 64 0.95 2.07 4.60
CA ILE A 64 0.48 1.28 3.46
C ILE A 64 0.66 2.11 2.20
N VAL A 65 1.43 1.60 1.25
CA VAL A 65 1.61 2.22 -0.06
C VAL A 65 0.89 1.37 -1.09
N GLU A 66 -0.15 1.92 -1.71
CA GLU A 66 -0.89 1.29 -2.78
C GLU A 66 -0.39 1.79 -4.13
N LEU A 67 0.00 0.86 -4.99
CA LEU A 67 0.36 1.13 -6.38
C LEU A 67 -0.85 0.91 -7.29
N ARG A 68 -0.84 1.55 -8.46
CA ARG A 68 -1.90 1.34 -9.46
C ARG A 68 -1.84 -0.06 -10.08
N ASP A 69 -0.67 -0.67 -10.13
CA ASP A 69 -0.41 -1.94 -10.82
C ASP A 69 0.29 -2.96 -9.91
N PRO A 70 -0.15 -4.25 -9.87
CA PRO A 70 0.54 -5.31 -9.14
C PRO A 70 1.99 -5.51 -9.56
N ALA A 71 2.35 -5.26 -10.82
CA ALA A 71 3.73 -5.34 -11.30
C ALA A 71 4.63 -4.32 -10.62
N GLY A 72 4.11 -3.12 -10.32
CA GLY A 72 4.85 -2.12 -9.54
C GLY A 72 5.12 -2.60 -8.11
N ARG A 73 4.13 -3.25 -7.49
CA ARG A 73 4.30 -3.85 -6.17
C ARG A 73 5.37 -4.93 -6.20
N GLN A 74 5.37 -5.79 -7.22
CA GLN A 74 6.37 -6.84 -7.35
C GLN A 74 7.78 -6.26 -7.50
N ARG A 75 7.99 -5.27 -8.38
CA ARG A 75 9.28 -4.58 -8.51
C ARG A 75 9.76 -3.97 -7.19
N ALA A 76 8.85 -3.36 -6.43
CA ALA A 76 9.17 -2.82 -5.11
C ALA A 76 9.42 -3.90 -4.05
N LEU A 77 9.04 -5.16 -4.27
CA LEU A 77 9.39 -6.28 -3.37
C LEU A 77 10.70 -6.94 -3.78
N ASP A 78 11.03 -6.92 -5.06
CA ASP A 78 12.25 -7.48 -5.63
C ASP A 78 13.46 -6.56 -5.39
N GLU A 79 13.23 -5.27 -5.12
CA GLU A 79 14.27 -4.32 -4.73
C GLU A 79 14.93 -4.76 -3.42
N PRO A 80 16.22 -5.13 -3.44
CA PRO A 80 16.88 -5.72 -2.27
C PRO A 80 17.00 -4.73 -1.10
N ARG A 81 17.06 -3.42 -1.40
CA ARG A 81 17.30 -2.38 -0.38
C ARG A 81 16.56 -1.10 -0.72
N HIS A 82 15.60 -0.74 0.13
CA HIS A 82 15.01 0.60 0.13
C HIS A 82 15.67 1.47 1.18
N CYS A 83 16.15 2.64 0.76
CA CYS A 83 16.71 3.65 1.66
C CYS A 83 15.98 4.98 1.47
N LEU A 84 15.49 5.59 2.55
CA LEU A 84 14.86 6.90 2.55
C LEU A 84 15.38 7.71 3.73
N GLY A 85 15.87 8.92 3.48
CA GLY A 85 16.44 9.79 4.52
C GLY A 85 17.58 9.13 5.31
N GLY A 86 18.42 8.33 4.65
CA GLY A 86 19.52 7.60 5.30
C GLY A 86 19.10 6.38 6.14
N ARG A 87 17.80 6.04 6.17
CA ARG A 87 17.27 4.87 6.88
C ARG A 87 16.86 3.78 5.93
N GLN A 88 17.13 2.53 6.31
CA GLN A 88 16.65 1.37 5.56
C GLN A 88 15.18 1.11 5.86
N LEU A 89 14.35 1.10 4.82
CA LEU A 89 12.95 0.73 4.93
C LEU A 89 12.80 -0.79 4.90
N ARG A 90 11.80 -1.28 5.62
CA ARG A 90 11.34 -2.66 5.53
C ARG A 90 10.05 -2.68 4.73
N VAL A 91 10.09 -3.30 3.55
CA VAL A 91 8.98 -3.39 2.61
C VAL A 91 8.49 -4.84 2.55
N ARG A 92 7.17 -5.03 2.63
CA ARG A 92 6.52 -6.34 2.67
C ARG A 92 5.18 -6.33 1.92
N PRO A 93 4.66 -7.49 1.50
CA PRO A 93 3.24 -7.63 1.20
C PRO A 93 2.36 -7.02 2.30
N ARG A 94 1.29 -6.34 1.91
CA ARG A 94 0.22 -5.90 2.82
C ARG A 94 -0.44 -7.10 3.52
#